data_AF-A0A519KVX0-F1
#
_entry.id   AF-A0A519KVX0-F1
#
_cell.length_a   1.000
_cell.length_b   1.000
_cell.length_c   1.000
_cell.angle_alpha   90.00
_cell.angle_beta   90.00
_cell.angle_gamma   90.00
#
_symmetry.space_group_name_H-M   'P 1'
#
loop_
_entity.id
_entity.type
_entity.pdbx_description
1 polymer ?
#
loop_
_entity_poly.entity_id
_entity_poly.type
_entity_poly.pdbx_seq_one_letter_code
_entity_poly.pdbx_strand_id
1 'polypeptide(L)'
;MNAPVQANTKAQLLQNVVEHVDITSFDARPIIDSMRKMSFSSRDTARAADIFSMAIEDKDCSPWLILAGSTSAGGCMHVYRDMVNFGMVDAVVATGASIVDMDFFEALGFKHYQAAGEVDDNVLRENYIDRIYDTYIDEEELQACDHTILEIANRLEPRGYSSREFIW
;
A
#
# COMPACT_ATOMS: atom_id res chain seq x y z
N MET A 1 -26.28 38.15 10.90
CA MET A 1 -26.35 36.91 10.11
C MET A 1 -25.06 36.17 10.37
N ASN A 2 -25.12 35.06 11.11
CA ASN A 2 -23.94 34.23 11.30
C ASN A 2 -23.59 33.62 9.94
N ALA A 3 -22.35 33.83 9.49
CA ALA A 3 -21.86 33.15 8.29
C ALA A 3 -22.07 31.64 8.46
N PRO A 4 -22.52 30.91 7.43
CA PRO A 4 -22.63 29.46 7.53
C PRO A 4 -21.26 28.91 7.92
N VAL A 5 -21.23 28.02 8.92
CA VAL A 5 -20.02 27.29 9.30
C VAL A 5 -19.56 26.58 8.03
N GLN A 6 -18.47 27.06 7.45
CA GLN A 6 -17.84 26.44 6.30
C GLN A 6 -17.44 25.04 6.78
N ALA A 7 -18.12 24.01 6.29
CA ALA A 7 -17.74 22.65 6.59
C ALA A 7 -16.27 22.47 6.20
N ASN A 8 -15.46 21.86 7.06
CA ASN A 8 -14.05 21.61 6.75
C ASN A 8 -14.00 20.59 5.61
N THR A 9 -13.93 21.09 4.37
CA THR A 9 -14.00 20.28 3.14
C THR A 9 -12.89 19.23 3.11
N LYS A 10 -11.68 19.59 3.53
CA LYS A 10 -10.57 18.64 3.69
C LYS A 10 -10.95 17.48 4.63
N ALA A 11 -11.46 17.78 5.82
CA ALA A 11 -11.88 16.74 6.77
C ALA A 11 -13.02 15.85 6.23
N GLN A 12 -13.91 16.38 5.38
CA GLN A 12 -14.96 15.59 4.74
C GLN A 12 -14.41 14.67 3.65
N LEU A 13 -13.41 15.14 2.89
CA LEU A 13 -12.75 14.34 1.85
C LEU A 13 -11.88 13.24 2.47
N LEU A 14 -11.26 13.49 3.63
CA LEU A 14 -10.40 12.57 4.38
C LEU A 14 -11.15 11.84 5.52
N GLN A 15 -12.42 11.52 5.33
CA GLN A 15 -13.25 10.94 6.40
C GLN A 15 -13.18 9.40 6.47
N ASN A 16 -12.95 8.73 5.32
CA ASN A 16 -13.03 7.27 5.21
C ASN A 16 -11.63 6.71 5.05
N VAL A 17 -11.06 6.16 6.12
CA VAL A 17 -9.73 5.55 6.07
C VAL A 17 -9.75 4.27 5.24
N VAL A 18 -8.68 4.00 4.48
CA VAL A 18 -8.47 2.71 3.84
C VAL A 18 -8.10 1.67 4.90
N GLU A 19 -8.77 0.52 4.88
CA GLU A 19 -8.46 -0.59 5.77
C GLU A 19 -7.71 -1.68 5.00
N HIS A 20 -6.69 -2.25 5.64
CA HIS A 20 -5.94 -3.37 5.07
C HIS A 20 -6.66 -4.68 5.31
N VAL A 21 -6.72 -5.53 4.28
CA VAL A 21 -7.25 -6.89 4.43
C VAL A 21 -6.37 -7.70 5.38
N ASP A 22 -7.00 -8.32 6.39
CA ASP A 22 -6.35 -9.26 7.29
C ASP A 22 -6.56 -10.69 6.79
N ILE A 23 -5.58 -11.22 6.07
CA ILE A 23 -5.62 -12.58 5.51
C ILE A 23 -5.55 -13.68 6.58
N THR A 24 -5.23 -13.34 7.83
CA THR A 24 -5.22 -14.30 8.95
C THR A 24 -6.60 -14.50 9.57
N SER A 25 -7.56 -13.61 9.25
CA SER A 25 -8.90 -13.61 9.84
C SER A 25 -9.90 -14.56 9.16
N PHE A 26 -9.58 -15.12 7.99
CA PHE A 26 -10.46 -16.02 7.24
C PHE A 26 -9.70 -17.07 6.42
N ASP A 27 -10.40 -18.13 6.01
CA ASP A 27 -9.87 -19.15 5.10
C ASP A 27 -10.41 -18.95 3.68
N ALA A 28 -9.55 -18.48 2.78
CA ALA A 28 -9.92 -18.23 1.38
C ALA A 28 -9.84 -19.48 0.48
N ARG A 29 -9.28 -20.61 0.96
CA ARG A 29 -9.04 -21.81 0.13
C ARG A 29 -10.32 -22.35 -0.51
N PRO A 30 -11.48 -22.42 0.16
CA PRO A 30 -12.72 -22.91 -0.47
C PRO A 30 -13.17 -22.06 -1.67
N ILE A 31 -12.88 -20.74 -1.64
CA ILE A 31 -13.17 -19.83 -2.76
C ILE A 31 -12.26 -20.17 -3.94
N ILE A 32 -10.95 -20.28 -3.69
CA ILE A 32 -9.95 -20.62 -4.70
C ILE A 32 -10.23 -21.99 -5.34
N ASP A 33 -10.61 -22.99 -4.54
CA ASP A 33 -10.95 -24.33 -5.04
C ASP A 33 -12.19 -24.32 -5.95
N SER A 34 -13.16 -23.47 -5.64
CA SER A 34 -14.34 -23.28 -6.48
C SER A 34 -13.97 -22.60 -7.82
N MET A 35 -13.05 -21.63 -7.78
CA MET A 35 -12.58 -20.90 -8.97
C MET A 35 -11.92 -21.80 -10.03
N ARG A 36 -11.38 -22.97 -9.63
CA ARG A 36 -10.79 -23.97 -10.55
C ARG A 36 -11.78 -24.46 -11.62
N LYS A 37 -13.06 -24.52 -11.28
CA LYS A 37 -14.14 -25.02 -12.16
C LYS A 37 -14.85 -23.90 -12.93
N MET A 38 -14.47 -22.65 -12.70
CA MET A 38 -15.08 -21.48 -13.34
C MET A 38 -14.43 -21.17 -14.71
N SER A 39 -14.79 -20.05 -15.32
CA SER A 39 -14.22 -19.58 -16.60
C SER A 39 -13.47 -18.25 -16.43
N PHE A 40 -12.83 -17.77 -17.49
CA PHE A 40 -12.04 -16.54 -17.52
C PHE A 40 -10.96 -16.49 -16.43
N SER A 41 -10.71 -15.31 -15.86
CA SER A 41 -9.63 -15.06 -14.89
C SER A 41 -9.77 -15.83 -13.58
N SER A 42 -10.94 -16.38 -13.25
CA SER A 42 -11.09 -17.22 -12.06
C SER A 42 -10.15 -18.43 -12.07
N ARG A 43 -9.99 -19.10 -13.23
CA ARG A 43 -9.04 -20.22 -13.34
C ARG A 43 -7.60 -19.76 -13.29
N ASP A 44 -7.31 -18.57 -13.79
CA ASP A 44 -5.98 -17.99 -13.70
C ASP A 44 -5.61 -17.68 -12.25
N THR A 45 -6.52 -17.09 -11.47
CA THR A 45 -6.33 -16.88 -10.02
C THR A 45 -6.09 -18.19 -9.29
N ALA A 46 -6.90 -19.22 -9.55
CA ALA A 46 -6.75 -20.52 -8.89
C ALA A 46 -5.43 -21.21 -9.25
N ARG A 47 -5.01 -21.12 -10.52
CA ARG A 47 -3.72 -21.62 -10.99
C ARG A 47 -2.54 -20.83 -10.40
N ALA A 48 -2.67 -19.51 -10.26
CA ALA A 48 -1.64 -18.68 -9.63
C ALA A 48 -1.42 -19.06 -8.17
N ALA A 49 -2.51 -19.34 -7.43
CA ALA A 49 -2.42 -19.85 -6.05
C ALA A 49 -1.68 -21.19 -5.97
N ASP A 50 -1.93 -22.12 -6.91
CA ASP A 50 -1.23 -23.41 -6.96
C ASP A 50 0.26 -23.23 -7.24
N ILE A 51 0.60 -22.41 -8.23
CA ILE A 51 2.00 -22.11 -8.57
C ILE A 51 2.73 -21.48 -7.39
N PHE A 52 2.07 -20.58 -6.67
CA PHE A 52 2.67 -19.95 -5.50
C PHE A 52 2.85 -20.93 -4.33
N SER A 53 1.88 -21.81 -4.06
CA SER A 53 2.03 -22.88 -3.06
C SER A 53 3.19 -23.81 -3.40
N MET A 54 3.32 -24.20 -4.67
CA MET A 54 4.46 -25.01 -5.14
C MET A 54 5.80 -24.29 -4.91
N ALA A 55 5.86 -22.99 -5.19
CA ALA A 55 7.08 -22.19 -4.98
C ALA A 55 7.47 -22.07 -3.49
N ILE A 56 6.48 -21.99 -2.59
CA ILE A 56 6.72 -21.94 -1.14
C ILE A 56 7.18 -23.31 -0.60
N GLU A 57 6.62 -24.41 -1.12
CA GLU A 57 6.93 -25.77 -0.68
C GLU A 57 8.29 -26.27 -1.19
N ASP A 58 8.75 -25.76 -2.33
CA ASP A 58 10.01 -26.13 -2.95
C ASP A 58 11.20 -25.38 -2.31
N LYS A 59 12.05 -26.13 -1.61
CA LYS A 59 13.25 -25.58 -0.93
C LYS A 59 14.33 -25.09 -1.88
N ASP A 60 14.30 -25.50 -3.15
CA ASP A 60 15.23 -25.05 -4.17
C ASP A 60 14.67 -23.87 -4.97
N CYS A 61 13.42 -23.46 -4.70
CA CYS A 61 12.80 -22.26 -5.27
C CYS A 61 13.03 -21.05 -4.36
N SER A 62 13.20 -19.87 -4.97
CA SER A 62 13.26 -18.60 -4.24
C SER A 62 12.12 -17.67 -4.66
N PRO A 63 11.05 -17.54 -3.87
CA PRO A 63 9.92 -16.66 -4.20
C PRO A 63 10.25 -15.18 -4.01
N TRP A 64 10.03 -14.37 -5.06
CA TRP A 64 10.30 -12.93 -5.04
C TRP A 64 8.99 -12.15 -5.13
N LEU A 65 8.75 -11.25 -4.18
CA LEU A 65 7.63 -10.32 -4.21
C LEU A 65 8.02 -9.08 -5.01
N ILE A 66 7.32 -8.83 -6.12
CA ILE A 66 7.52 -7.64 -6.94
C ILE A 66 6.30 -6.73 -6.78
N LEU A 67 6.51 -5.56 -6.18
CA LEU A 67 5.48 -4.56 -5.93
C LEU A 67 5.58 -3.44 -6.96
N ALA A 68 4.52 -3.31 -7.76
CA ALA A 68 4.39 -2.24 -8.73
C ALA A 68 3.37 -1.21 -8.22
N GLY A 69 3.81 0.04 -8.11
CA GLY A 69 2.93 1.17 -7.82
C GLY A 69 2.35 1.12 -6.40
N SER A 70 1.05 1.36 -6.33
CA SER A 70 0.38 1.94 -5.15
C SER A 70 -0.58 0.99 -4.45
N THR A 71 -0.41 -0.32 -4.63
CA THR A 71 -1.39 -1.33 -4.19
C THR A 71 -1.57 -1.39 -2.67
N SER A 72 -0.57 -0.98 -1.89
CA SER A 72 -0.67 -0.88 -0.43
C SER A 72 -1.73 0.16 -0.01
N ALA A 73 -1.84 1.29 -0.71
CA ALA A 73 -2.90 2.28 -0.47
C ALA A 73 -4.29 1.79 -0.88
N GLY A 74 -4.38 0.68 -1.62
CA GLY A 74 -5.63 -0.05 -1.89
C GLY A 74 -6.00 -1.08 -0.82
N GLY A 75 -5.31 -1.10 0.33
CA GLY A 75 -5.63 -2.01 1.45
C GLY A 75 -4.87 -3.33 1.43
N CYS A 76 -3.74 -3.41 0.69
CA CYS A 76 -2.95 -4.66 0.58
C CYS A 76 -1.70 -4.70 1.47
N MET A 77 -1.40 -3.66 2.26
CA MET A 77 -0.11 -3.58 2.96
C MET A 77 0.10 -4.73 3.97
N HIS A 78 -0.97 -5.13 4.66
CA HIS A 78 -0.91 -6.28 5.59
C HIS A 78 -0.64 -7.61 4.88
N VAL A 79 -1.09 -7.78 3.63
CA VAL A 79 -0.77 -8.99 2.84
C VAL A 79 0.74 -9.08 2.66
N TYR A 80 1.39 -7.99 2.25
CA TYR A 80 2.83 -7.96 2.02
C TYR A 80 3.62 -8.13 3.31
N ARG A 81 3.20 -7.45 4.39
CA ARG A 81 3.74 -7.64 5.74
C ARG A 81 3.70 -9.11 6.15
N ASP A 82 2.56 -9.77 5.98
CA ASP A 82 2.37 -11.16 6.39
C ASP A 82 3.16 -12.13 5.53
N MET A 83 3.27 -11.88 4.22
CA MET A 83 4.13 -12.67 3.34
C MET A 83 5.60 -12.64 3.80
N VAL A 84 6.10 -11.46 4.20
CA VAL A 84 7.46 -11.33 4.75
C VAL A 84 7.57 -11.98 6.13
N ASN A 85 6.63 -11.67 7.04
CA ASN A 85 6.64 -12.14 8.43
C ASN A 85 6.53 -13.68 8.54
N PHE A 86 5.80 -14.32 7.64
CA PHE A 86 5.65 -15.78 7.59
C PHE A 86 6.68 -16.48 6.69
N GLY A 87 7.67 -15.75 6.14
CA GLY A 87 8.73 -16.33 5.32
C GLY A 87 8.22 -16.91 4.01
N MET A 88 7.15 -16.35 3.43
CA MET A 88 6.59 -16.78 2.15
C MET A 88 7.40 -16.26 0.95
N VAL A 89 8.29 -15.29 1.17
CA VAL A 89 9.11 -14.64 0.15
C VAL A 89 10.52 -14.37 0.66
N ASP A 90 11.52 -14.50 -0.21
CA ASP A 90 12.94 -14.29 0.12
C ASP A 90 13.44 -12.88 -0.22
N ALA A 91 12.80 -12.24 -1.19
CA ALA A 91 13.19 -10.93 -1.67
C ALA A 91 11.97 -10.07 -2.01
N VAL A 92 12.09 -8.77 -1.74
CA VAL A 92 11.13 -7.75 -2.14
C VAL A 92 11.80 -6.82 -3.14
N VAL A 93 11.14 -6.62 -4.28
CA VAL A 93 11.51 -5.64 -5.29
C VAL A 93 10.34 -4.67 -5.41
N ALA A 94 10.54 -3.41 -5.03
CA ALA A 94 9.47 -2.42 -4.97
C ALA A 94 9.89 -1.09 -5.61
N THR A 95 8.91 -0.30 -6.03
CA THR A 95 9.14 1.10 -6.39
C THR A 95 9.29 1.96 -5.14
N GLY A 96 9.85 3.18 -5.29
CA GLY A 96 9.95 4.12 -4.19
C GLY A 96 8.61 4.42 -3.51
N ALA A 97 7.53 4.52 -4.30
CA ALA A 97 6.19 4.78 -3.80
C ALA A 97 5.69 3.71 -2.80
N SER A 98 5.93 2.42 -3.06
CA SER A 98 5.49 1.38 -2.12
C SER A 98 6.24 1.42 -0.79
N ILE A 99 7.47 1.92 -0.80
CA ILE A 99 8.34 2.02 0.38
C ILE A 99 8.06 3.30 1.17
N VAL A 100 8.05 4.45 0.49
CA VAL A 100 8.00 5.78 1.12
C VAL A 100 6.55 6.21 1.37
N ASP A 101 5.80 6.44 0.30
CA ASP A 101 4.46 7.03 0.33
C ASP A 101 3.41 6.08 0.92
N MET A 102 3.78 4.82 1.18
CA MET A 102 2.89 3.77 1.67
C MET A 102 3.34 3.16 2.97
N ASP A 103 4.33 2.25 2.94
CA ASP A 103 4.75 1.53 4.13
C ASP A 103 5.32 2.47 5.20
N PHE A 104 6.33 3.27 4.85
CA PHE A 104 6.95 4.21 5.79
C PHE A 104 5.98 5.31 6.23
N PHE A 105 5.21 5.88 5.30
CA PHE A 105 4.17 6.86 5.58
C PHE A 105 3.16 6.37 6.63
N GLU A 106 2.62 5.17 6.46
CA GLU A 106 1.68 4.60 7.43
C GLU A 106 2.36 4.19 8.75
N ALA A 107 3.63 3.78 8.70
CA ALA A 107 4.42 3.49 9.90
C ALA A 107 4.65 4.73 10.78
N LEU A 108 4.64 5.93 10.20
CA LEU A 108 4.64 7.20 10.94
C LEU A 108 3.29 7.54 11.59
N GLY A 109 2.25 6.75 11.31
CA GLY A 109 0.90 6.89 11.88
C GLY A 109 -0.10 7.57 10.95
N PHE A 110 0.34 8.05 9.78
CA PHE A 110 -0.51 8.67 8.77
C PHE A 110 -1.43 7.66 8.07
N LYS A 111 -2.34 8.15 7.23
CA LYS A 111 -3.42 7.34 6.65
C LYS A 111 -3.68 7.65 5.18
N HIS A 112 -4.09 6.61 4.47
CA HIS A 112 -4.74 6.73 3.17
C HIS A 112 -6.26 6.76 3.35
N TYR A 113 -6.96 7.44 2.44
CA TYR A 113 -8.40 7.64 2.52
C TYR A 113 -9.09 7.23 1.22
N GLN A 114 -10.29 6.68 1.31
CA GLN A 114 -11.10 6.34 0.15
C GLN A 114 -11.63 7.63 -0.50
N ALA A 115 -11.48 7.75 -1.82
CA ALA A 115 -11.97 8.90 -2.56
C ALA A 115 -13.50 8.99 -2.53
N ALA A 116 -14.00 10.19 -2.23
CA ALA A 116 -15.43 10.48 -2.24
C ALA A 116 -15.97 10.72 -3.66
N GLY A 117 -16.01 9.68 -4.49
CA GLY A 117 -16.52 9.76 -5.87
C GLY A 117 -15.71 10.72 -6.76
N GLU A 118 -16.33 11.19 -7.85
CA GLU A 118 -15.71 12.14 -8.77
C GLU A 118 -15.63 13.54 -8.15
N VAL A 119 -14.47 13.90 -7.60
CA VAL A 119 -14.15 15.27 -7.15
C VAL A 119 -13.19 15.91 -8.16
N ASP A 120 -13.36 17.19 -8.48
CA ASP A 120 -12.44 17.93 -9.35
C ASP A 120 -11.05 18.05 -8.69
N ASP A 121 -9.98 17.75 -9.43
CA ASP A 121 -8.60 17.81 -8.91
C ASP A 121 -8.19 19.23 -8.47
N ASN A 122 -8.83 20.28 -9.01
CA ASN A 122 -8.63 21.65 -8.53
C ASN A 122 -9.12 21.81 -7.09
N VAL A 123 -10.24 21.20 -6.74
CA VAL A 123 -10.76 21.21 -5.36
C VAL A 123 -9.82 20.43 -4.44
N LEU A 124 -9.31 19.28 -4.88
CA LEU A 124 -8.33 18.52 -4.12
C LEU A 124 -7.05 19.33 -3.88
N ARG A 125 -6.54 19.98 -4.92
CA ARG A 125 -5.37 20.84 -4.84
C ARG A 125 -5.57 22.03 -3.90
N GLU A 126 -6.73 22.68 -3.95
CA GLU A 126 -7.09 23.76 -3.02
C GLU A 126 -7.14 23.30 -1.56
N ASN A 127 -7.41 22.01 -1.32
CA ASN A 127 -7.46 21.39 0.01
C ASN A 127 -6.17 20.65 0.39
N TYR A 128 -5.10 20.73 -0.41
CA TYR A 128 -3.85 20.03 -0.15
C TYR A 128 -4.04 18.51 -0.01
N ILE A 129 -4.78 17.95 -0.96
CA ILE A 129 -5.02 16.51 -1.07
C ILE A 129 -4.48 16.03 -2.42
N ASP A 130 -3.69 14.97 -2.39
CA ASP A 130 -3.27 14.26 -3.59
C ASP A 130 -4.15 13.03 -3.82
N ARG A 131 -4.29 12.65 -5.09
CA ARG A 131 -5.14 11.53 -5.53
C ARG A 131 -4.31 10.44 -6.20
N ILE A 132 -4.55 9.20 -5.79
CA ILE A 132 -4.04 7.98 -6.41
C ILE A 132 -5.26 7.13 -6.79
N TYR A 133 -5.70 7.21 -8.04
CA TYR A 133 -6.95 6.59 -8.49
C TYR A 133 -8.16 6.99 -7.60
N ASP A 134 -8.72 6.05 -6.85
CA ASP A 134 -9.82 6.23 -5.90
C ASP A 134 -9.34 6.31 -4.45
N THR A 135 -8.09 6.72 -4.24
CA THR A 135 -7.48 6.94 -2.92
C THR A 135 -6.98 8.38 -2.79
N TYR A 136 -7.13 8.96 -1.60
CA TYR A 136 -6.62 10.27 -1.21
C TYR A 136 -5.52 10.13 -0.16
N ILE A 137 -4.58 11.06 -0.22
CA ILE A 137 -3.50 11.25 0.75
C ILE A 137 -3.42 12.74 1.12
N ASP A 138 -3.12 13.02 2.38
CA ASP A 138 -2.92 14.39 2.85
C ASP A 138 -1.50 14.85 2.50
N GLU A 139 -1.38 15.89 1.68
CA GLU A 139 -0.08 16.43 1.25
C GLU A 139 0.72 17.01 2.43
N GLU A 140 0.07 17.51 3.49
CA GLU A 140 0.78 17.99 4.68
C GLU A 140 1.42 16.82 5.45
N GLU A 141 0.75 15.67 5.50
CA GLU A 141 1.32 14.45 6.08
C GLU A 141 2.46 13.91 5.21
N LEU A 142 2.33 13.98 3.88
CA LEU A 142 3.36 13.52 2.95
C LEU A 142 4.64 14.36 3.10
N GLN A 143 4.49 15.67 3.25
CA GLN A 143 5.62 16.57 3.55
C GLN A 143 6.28 16.26 4.90
N ALA A 144 5.51 15.85 5.92
CA ALA A 144 6.06 15.40 7.19
C ALA A 144 6.84 14.07 7.04
N CYS A 145 6.37 13.16 6.19
CA CYS A 145 7.08 11.94 5.83
C CYS A 145 8.42 12.25 5.14
N ASP A 146 8.41 13.12 4.12
CA ASP A 146 9.61 13.58 3.42
C ASP A 146 10.61 14.25 4.37
N HIS A 147 10.12 15.07 5.31
CA HIS A 147 10.97 15.70 6.30
C HIS A 147 11.62 14.68 7.24
N THR A 148 10.89 13.63 7.61
CA THR A 148 11.43 12.55 8.43
C THR A 148 12.55 11.80 7.69
N ILE A 149 12.37 11.55 6.39
CA ILE A 149 13.40 10.95 5.55
C ILE A 149 14.64 11.86 5.46
N LEU A 150 14.43 13.17 5.29
CA LEU A 150 15.52 14.16 5.30
C LEU A 150 16.31 14.10 6.61
N GLU A 151 15.63 14.03 7.76
CA GLU A 151 16.30 13.89 9.06
C GLU A 151 17.10 12.60 9.17
N ILE A 152 16.56 11.46 8.70
CA ILE A 152 17.26 10.17 8.68
C ILE A 152 18.48 10.25 7.78
N ALA A 153 18.31 10.74 6.55
CA ALA A 153 19.39 10.85 5.57
C ALA A 153 20.53 11.77 6.06
N ASN A 154 20.21 12.86 6.76
CA ASN A 154 21.21 13.76 7.35
C ASN A 154 22.02 13.12 8.49
N ARG A 155 21.57 12.01 9.07
CA ARG A 155 22.31 11.25 10.09
C ARG A 155 23.23 10.19 9.49
N LEU A 156 23.15 9.93 8.18
CA LEU A 156 23.99 8.96 7.49
C LEU A 156 25.36 9.55 7.14
N GLU A 157 26.37 8.68 7.05
CA GLU A 157 27.71 9.06 6.59
C GLU A 157 27.67 9.53 5.13
N PRO A 158 28.34 10.64 4.75
CA PRO A 158 28.31 11.14 3.37
C PRO A 158 29.05 10.24 2.37
N ARG A 159 28.39 9.19 1.89
CA ARG A 159 28.90 8.25 0.88
C ARG A 159 27.79 7.72 -0.03
N GLY A 160 28.17 6.92 -1.03
CA GLY A 160 27.20 6.17 -1.81
C GLY A 160 26.52 5.07 -0.98
N TYR A 161 25.20 4.96 -1.12
CA TYR A 161 24.37 3.90 -0.57
C TYR A 161 23.65 3.19 -1.71
N SER A 162 23.52 1.87 -1.60
CA SER A 162 22.52 1.16 -2.41
C SER A 162 21.12 1.44 -1.85
N SER A 163 20.08 1.33 -2.68
CA SER A 163 18.69 1.50 -2.21
C SER A 163 18.35 0.53 -1.07
N ARG A 164 18.79 -0.73 -1.18
CA ARG A 164 18.64 -1.73 -0.12
C ARG A 164 19.30 -1.29 1.18
N GLU A 165 20.51 -0.74 1.11
CA GLU A 165 21.25 -0.30 2.30
C GLU A 165 20.61 0.93 2.95
N PHE A 166 20.00 1.82 2.15
CA PHE A 166 19.29 2.98 2.67
C PHE A 166 17.99 2.60 3.40
N ILE A 167 17.31 1.54 2.93
CA ILE A 167 16.02 1.07 3.47
C ILE A 167 16.19 0.18 4.72
N TRP A 168 17.36 -0.43 4.92
CA TRP A 168 17.64 -1.40 6.00
C TRP A 168 17.99 -0.73 7.34
#